data_AF-A0A1Q8IL11-F1
#
_entry.id   AF-A0A1Q8IL11-F1
#
_cell.length_a   1.000
_cell.length_b   1.000
_cell.length_c   1.000
_cell.angle_alpha   90.00
_cell.angle_beta   90.00
_cell.angle_gamma   90.00
#
_symmetry.space_group_name_H-M   'P 1'
#
loop_
_entity.id
_entity.type
_entity.pdbx_description
1 polymer ?
#
loop_
_entity_poly.entity_id
_entity_poly.type
_entity_poly.pdbx_seq_one_letter_code
_entity_poly.pdbx_strand_id
1 'polypeptide(L)'
;MYWGANVTFYMNTACATGEAKHFVASKPGLSSLSNKTVGMPVPSDAARYFHEYIVPAGEPMTVRAQVVSEQFINGKRYRVIDAPKSSTFVPEHGHDYEILVQDNNGPDAIFARELVSSANGVSTVPYPLKETGACKL
;
A
#
# COMPACT_ATOMS: atom_id res chain seq x y z
N MET A 1 9.44 7.69 -16.61
CA MET A 1 9.85 7.78 -15.19
C MET A 1 8.62 7.38 -14.39
N TYR A 2 8.69 6.31 -13.61
CA TYR A 2 7.53 5.80 -12.89
C TYR A 2 7.27 6.70 -11.68
N TRP A 3 6.11 7.35 -11.65
CA TRP A 3 5.64 8.08 -10.48
C TRP A 3 4.44 7.28 -9.95
N GLY A 4 4.68 6.46 -8.93
CA GLY A 4 3.68 5.57 -8.33
C GLY A 4 2.94 6.23 -7.17
N ALA A 5 2.50 5.41 -6.21
CA ALA A 5 1.83 5.91 -5.00
C ALA A 5 2.83 6.24 -3.89
N ASN A 6 2.65 7.40 -3.24
CA ASN A 6 3.17 7.62 -1.90
C ASN A 6 2.26 6.90 -0.91
N VAL A 7 2.80 5.92 -0.18
CA VAL A 7 2.04 5.09 0.75
C VAL A 7 2.57 5.29 2.16
N THR A 8 1.67 5.58 3.09
CA THR A 8 1.96 5.71 4.52
C THR A 8 1.10 4.73 5.31
N PHE A 9 1.71 4.01 6.24
CA PHE A 9 0.99 3.19 7.21
C PHE A 9 0.95 3.90 8.56
N TYR A 10 -0.22 3.92 9.18
CA TYR A 10 -0.48 4.41 10.52
C TYR A 10 -0.86 3.22 11.41
N MET A 11 -0.12 3.02 12.49
CA MET A 11 -0.29 1.89 13.41
C MET A 11 -1.30 2.21 14.50
N ASN A 12 -2.01 1.18 14.97
CA ASN A 12 -2.94 1.23 16.10
C ASN A 12 -4.00 2.34 15.95
N THR A 13 -4.48 2.54 14.73
CA THR A 13 -5.54 3.52 14.42
C THR A 13 -6.38 3.06 13.23
N ALA A 14 -7.68 3.35 13.30
CA ALA A 14 -8.67 3.08 12.24
C ALA A 14 -8.86 4.27 11.27
N CYS A 15 -8.09 5.35 11.43
CA CYS A 15 -8.13 6.55 10.61
C CYS A 15 -6.74 7.18 10.44
N ALA A 16 -6.58 7.99 9.41
CA ALA A 16 -5.31 8.67 9.14
C ALA A 16 -5.10 9.82 10.13
N THR A 17 -3.96 9.84 10.83
CA THR A 17 -3.61 10.90 11.79
C THR A 17 -2.10 11.03 11.94
N GLY A 18 -1.60 12.26 12.03
CA GLY A 18 -0.18 12.51 12.28
C GLY A 18 0.29 12.13 13.69
N GLU A 19 -0.64 11.91 14.63
CA GLU A 19 -0.34 11.59 16.03
C GLU A 19 0.00 10.10 16.25
N ALA A 20 -0.53 9.23 15.38
CA ALA A 20 -0.24 7.81 15.44
C ALA A 20 1.20 7.52 14.99
N LYS A 21 1.80 6.45 15.53
CA LYS A 21 3.07 5.94 14.99
C LYS A 21 2.87 5.57 13.52
N HIS A 22 3.67 6.14 12.64
CA HIS A 22 3.53 5.93 11.20
C HIS A 22 4.88 5.87 10.50
N PHE A 23 4.88 5.27 9.30
CA PHE A 23 6.04 5.27 8.41
C PHE A 23 5.62 5.30 6.95
N VAL A 24 6.51 5.82 6.10
CA VAL A 24 6.33 5.85 4.65
C VAL A 24 6.78 4.50 4.07
N ALA A 25 5.82 3.72 3.59
CA ALA A 25 6.04 2.41 2.99
C ALA A 25 6.51 2.47 1.53
N SER A 26 6.14 3.54 0.82
CA SER A 26 6.59 3.78 -0.56
C SER A 26 6.61 5.26 -0.86
N LYS A 27 7.63 5.73 -1.59
CA LYS A 27 7.70 7.10 -2.11
C LYS A 27 8.37 7.11 -3.50
N PRO A 28 7.62 7.43 -4.56
CA PRO A 28 8.17 7.46 -5.92
C PRO A 28 9.39 8.37 -6.02
N GLY A 29 10.45 7.86 -6.68
CA GLY A 29 11.71 8.59 -6.87
C GLY A 29 12.71 8.50 -5.70
N LEU A 30 12.34 7.94 -4.54
CA LEU A 30 13.25 7.74 -3.40
C LEU A 30 13.36 6.28 -2.94
N SER A 31 12.33 5.45 -3.16
CA SER A 31 12.28 4.07 -2.64
C SER A 31 12.79 2.98 -3.59
N SER A 32 13.34 3.33 -4.77
CA SER A 32 13.70 2.34 -5.81
C SER A 32 15.03 1.60 -5.61
N LEU A 33 15.73 1.76 -4.49
CA LEU A 33 17.09 1.23 -4.35
C LEU A 33 17.36 0.68 -2.94
N SER A 34 16.84 -0.52 -2.68
CA SER A 34 17.61 -1.65 -2.14
C SER A 34 16.65 -2.77 -1.72
N ASN A 35 16.73 -3.88 -2.44
CA ASN A 35 16.04 -5.11 -2.06
C ASN A 35 16.91 -5.82 -1.01
N LYS A 36 16.50 -5.78 0.25
CA LYS A 36 16.98 -6.63 1.33
C LYS A 36 15.76 -6.83 2.24
N THR A 37 15.15 -8.01 2.30
CA THR A 37 15.66 -9.16 3.06
C THR A 37 14.95 -10.45 2.57
N VAL A 38 15.61 -11.59 2.75
CA VAL A 38 15.04 -12.95 2.61
C VAL A 38 13.93 -13.12 3.66
N GLY A 39 12.69 -13.42 3.25
CA GLY A 39 11.55 -13.52 4.16
C GLY A 39 10.32 -14.21 3.58
N MET A 40 9.67 -13.64 2.56
CA MET A 40 8.44 -14.21 2.00
C MET A 40 8.64 -14.84 0.61
N PRO A 41 8.07 -16.02 0.34
CA PRO A 41 7.87 -16.49 -1.02
C PRO A 41 6.82 -15.61 -1.70
N VAL A 42 7.20 -15.06 -2.85
CA VAL A 42 6.42 -14.05 -3.58
C VAL A 42 5.49 -14.76 -4.58
N PRO A 43 4.21 -14.37 -4.70
CA PRO A 43 3.34 -14.94 -5.73
C PRO A 43 3.88 -14.60 -7.13
N SER A 44 3.61 -15.46 -8.10
CA SER A 44 4.18 -15.33 -9.46
C SER A 44 3.77 -14.05 -10.20
N ASP A 45 2.72 -13.38 -9.73
CA ASP A 45 2.16 -12.16 -10.29
C ASP A 45 2.58 -10.88 -9.55
N ALA A 46 3.45 -10.97 -8.54
CA ALA A 46 3.83 -9.81 -7.75
C ALA A 46 4.64 -8.78 -8.55
N ALA A 47 4.59 -7.54 -8.08
CA ALA A 47 5.37 -6.46 -8.66
C ALA A 47 6.89 -6.68 -8.49
N ARG A 48 7.66 -6.25 -9.49
CA ARG A 48 9.14 -6.36 -9.52
C ARG A 48 9.84 -5.60 -8.37
N TYR A 49 9.15 -4.66 -7.74
CA TYR A 49 9.65 -3.86 -6.62
C TYR A 49 8.62 -3.92 -5.48
N PHE A 50 9.02 -4.46 -4.34
CA PHE A 50 8.18 -4.53 -3.13
C PHE A 50 9.01 -4.20 -1.88
N HIS A 51 8.32 -3.83 -0.81
CA HIS A 51 8.89 -3.61 0.51
C HIS A 51 8.12 -4.47 1.52
N GLU A 52 8.84 -5.09 2.44
CA GLU A 52 8.28 -5.92 3.50
C GLU A 52 8.41 -5.21 4.84
N TYR A 53 7.35 -5.27 5.64
CA TYR A 53 7.29 -4.65 6.96
C TYR A 53 6.62 -5.59 7.96
N ILE A 54 7.23 -5.75 9.13
CA ILE A 54 6.59 -6.41 10.27
C ILE A 54 5.79 -5.36 11.03
N VAL A 55 4.50 -5.63 11.24
CA VAL A 55 3.57 -4.72 11.92
C VAL A 55 2.91 -5.41 13.12
N PRO A 56 2.42 -4.65 14.12
CA PRO A 56 1.59 -5.21 15.18
C PRO A 56 0.32 -5.83 14.59
N ALA A 57 0.02 -7.06 14.99
CA ALA A 57 -1.23 -7.74 14.67
C ALA A 57 -2.26 -7.55 15.79
N GLY A 58 -3.54 -7.73 15.45
CA GLY A 58 -4.68 -7.59 16.37
C GLY A 58 -5.13 -6.15 16.65
N GLU A 59 -4.38 -5.16 16.18
CA GLU A 59 -4.70 -3.72 16.30
C GLU A 59 -5.01 -3.12 14.91
N PRO A 60 -5.87 -2.10 14.82
CA PRO A 60 -6.20 -1.50 13.52
C PRO A 60 -4.97 -0.82 12.92
N MET A 61 -4.75 -1.07 11.64
CA MET A 61 -3.78 -0.37 10.81
C MET A 61 -4.51 0.42 9.73
N THR A 62 -4.08 1.65 9.48
CA THR A 62 -4.60 2.48 8.39
C THR A 62 -3.53 2.68 7.33
N VAL A 63 -3.89 2.39 6.08
CA VAL A 63 -3.12 2.72 4.89
C VAL A 63 -3.64 4.02 4.32
N ARG A 64 -2.74 4.94 3.99
CA ARG A 64 -3.04 6.12 3.17
C ARG A 64 -2.17 6.11 1.93
N ALA A 65 -2.80 6.20 0.76
CA ALA A 65 -2.12 6.26 -0.52
C ALA A 65 -2.46 7.55 -1.25
N GLN A 66 -1.46 8.12 -1.93
CA GLN A 66 -1.63 9.23 -2.85
C GLN A 66 -0.85 8.95 -4.12
N VAL A 67 -1.56 8.81 -5.24
CA VAL A 67 -0.91 8.63 -6.53
C VAL A 67 -0.43 9.98 -7.04
N VAL A 68 0.75 9.94 -7.66
CA VAL A 68 1.35 11.07 -8.35
C VAL A 68 1.68 10.58 -9.74
N SER A 69 1.05 11.13 -10.77
CA SER A 69 1.27 10.72 -12.16
C SER A 69 1.83 11.86 -13.02
N GLU A 70 2.37 11.52 -14.19
CA GLU A 70 2.70 12.49 -15.24
C GLU A 70 1.65 12.39 -16.35
N GLN A 71 1.03 13.53 -16.68
CA GLN A 71 0.10 13.64 -17.80
C GLN A 71 0.63 14.63 -18.84
N PHE A 72 0.40 14.33 -20.11
CA PHE A 72 0.68 15.26 -21.21
C PHE A 72 -0.61 15.95 -21.61
N ILE A 73 -0.68 17.27 -21.38
CA ILE A 73 -1.83 18.10 -21.76
C ILE A 73 -1.32 19.10 -22.79
N ASN A 74 -1.88 19.06 -24.01
CA ASN A 74 -1.47 19.92 -25.13
C ASN A 74 0.05 19.90 -25.40
N GLY A 75 0.67 18.72 -25.35
CA GLY A 75 2.10 18.55 -25.60
C GLY A 75 3.03 19.00 -24.46
N LYS A 76 2.48 19.59 -23.37
CA LYS A 76 3.24 19.95 -22.18
C LYS A 76 3.07 18.89 -21.10
N ARG A 77 4.15 18.57 -20.40
CA ARG A 77 4.16 17.63 -19.28
C ARG A 77 3.68 18.30 -18.00
N TYR A 78 2.71 17.68 -17.33
CA TYR A 78 2.16 18.09 -16.05
C TYR A 78 2.33 16.97 -15.04
N ARG A 79 2.65 17.36 -13.80
CA ARG A 79 2.57 16.47 -12.65
C ARG A 79 1.16 16.57 -12.08
N VAL A 80 0.46 15.46 -12.01
CA VAL A 80 -0.88 15.36 -11.41
C VAL A 80 -0.75 14.65 -10.07
N ILE A 81 -1.43 15.18 -9.06
CA ILE A 81 -1.44 14.63 -7.71
C ILE A 81 -2.89 14.39 -7.34
N ASP A 82 -3.24 13.13 -7.18
CA ASP A 82 -4.61 12.75 -6.89
C ASP A 82 -4.94 12.97 -5.41
N ALA A 83 -6.25 13.05 -5.12
CA ALA A 83 -6.72 13.14 -3.76
C ALA A 83 -6.32 11.86 -3.00
N PRO A 84 -5.74 11.98 -1.79
CA PRO A 84 -5.29 10.82 -1.04
C PRO A 84 -6.50 9.99 -0.60
N LYS A 85 -6.40 8.67 -0.72
CA LYS A 85 -7.36 7.72 -0.17
C LYS A 85 -6.80 7.02 1.05
N SER A 86 -7.68 6.61 1.95
CA SER A 86 -7.29 5.82 3.12
C SER A 86 -8.20 4.62 3.30
N SER A 87 -7.63 3.53 3.79
CA SER A 87 -8.37 2.32 4.14
C SER A 87 -7.75 1.70 5.38
N THR A 88 -8.56 1.00 6.18
CA THR A 88 -8.14 0.36 7.42
C THR A 88 -8.52 -1.11 7.44
N PHE A 89 -7.72 -1.89 8.14
CA PHE A 89 -7.94 -3.29 8.44
C PHE A 89 -7.21 -3.67 9.72
N VAL A 90 -7.44 -4.88 10.23
CA VAL A 90 -6.76 -5.42 11.40
C VAL A 90 -5.95 -6.63 10.94
N PRO A 91 -4.62 -6.53 10.81
CA PRO A 91 -3.79 -7.68 10.43
C PRO A 91 -3.82 -8.75 11.52
N GLU A 92 -3.89 -10.01 11.12
CA GLU A 92 -3.91 -11.17 12.03
C GLU A 92 -2.51 -11.75 12.26
N HIS A 93 -2.33 -12.43 13.39
CA HIS A 93 -1.05 -13.04 13.74
C HIS A 93 -0.72 -14.20 12.82
N GLY A 94 0.47 -14.19 12.23
CA GLY A 94 0.94 -15.29 11.37
C GLY A 94 0.43 -15.25 9.93
N HIS A 95 -0.20 -14.15 9.53
CA HIS A 95 -0.69 -13.91 8.17
C HIS A 95 0.11 -12.81 7.49
N ASP A 96 0.33 -12.98 6.19
CA ASP A 96 1.05 -12.06 5.35
C ASP A 96 0.08 -11.33 4.40
N TYR A 97 0.17 -10.01 4.33
CA TYR A 97 -0.72 -9.19 3.52
C TYR A 97 0.07 -8.36 2.51
N GLU A 98 -0.38 -8.35 1.27
CA GLU A 98 0.12 -7.45 0.24
C GLU A 98 -0.88 -6.32 0.01
N ILE A 99 -0.38 -5.09 0.09
CA ILE A 99 -1.14 -3.87 -0.20
C ILE A 99 -0.78 -3.39 -1.61
N LEU A 100 -1.80 -3.32 -2.46
CA LEU A 100 -1.68 -2.82 -3.83
C LEU A 100 -2.35 -1.46 -3.95
N VAL A 101 -1.67 -0.52 -4.61
CA VAL A 101 -2.27 0.75 -5.03
C VAL A 101 -2.29 0.76 -6.54
N GLN A 102 -3.49 0.76 -7.11
CA GLN A 102 -3.68 0.68 -8.55
C GLN A 102 -4.38 1.93 -9.06
N ASP A 103 -3.83 2.48 -10.15
CA ASP A 103 -4.53 3.41 -11.03
C ASP A 103 -5.45 2.58 -11.93
N ASN A 104 -6.75 2.77 -11.80
CA ASN A 104 -7.78 1.95 -12.46
C ASN A 104 -8.56 2.74 -13.52
N ASN A 105 -7.91 3.62 -14.31
CA ASN A 105 -8.58 4.50 -15.30
C ASN A 105 -9.80 5.23 -14.69
N GLY A 106 -9.72 5.48 -13.38
CA GLY A 106 -10.77 5.82 -12.44
C GLY A 106 -10.11 6.14 -11.09
N PRO A 107 -10.85 6.54 -10.04
CA PRO A 107 -10.22 7.06 -8.83
C PRO A 107 -9.40 5.97 -8.14
N ASP A 108 -8.11 6.23 -7.90
CA ASP A 108 -7.12 5.31 -7.32
C ASP A 108 -7.71 4.44 -6.21
N ALA A 109 -7.41 3.14 -6.20
CA ALA A 109 -7.93 2.25 -5.16
C ALA A 109 -6.80 1.55 -4.41
N ILE A 110 -7.04 1.34 -3.11
CA ILE A 110 -6.18 0.55 -2.23
C ILE A 110 -6.84 -0.82 -2.13
N PHE A 111 -6.08 -1.87 -2.45
CA PHE A 111 -6.50 -3.25 -2.30
C PHE A 111 -5.57 -3.97 -1.35
N ALA A 112 -6.11 -4.97 -0.64
CA ALA A 112 -5.30 -5.92 0.10
C ALA A 112 -5.59 -7.33 -0.43
N ARG A 113 -4.56 -8.16 -0.38
CA ARG A 113 -4.69 -9.61 -0.53
C ARG A 113 -3.81 -10.30 0.49
N GLU A 114 -4.30 -11.40 1.03
CA GLU A 114 -3.53 -12.26 1.91
C GLU A 114 -2.73 -13.26 1.07
N LEU A 115 -1.47 -13.48 1.43
CA LEU A 115 -0.64 -14.50 0.84
C LEU A 115 -0.93 -15.83 1.54
N VAL A 116 -1.27 -16.84 0.74
CA VAL A 116 -1.58 -18.19 1.24
C VAL A 116 -0.53 -19.15 0.70
N SER A 117 0.24 -19.73 1.61
CA SER A 117 1.24 -20.74 1.27
C SER A 117 0.62 -22.14 1.32
N SER A 118 0.89 -22.93 0.28
CA SER A 118 0.45 -24.32 0.18
C SER A 118 1.56 -25.22 -0.37
N ALA A 119 1.33 -26.54 -0.35
CA ALA A 119 2.25 -27.50 -0.98
C ALA A 119 2.45 -27.25 -2.50
N ASN A 120 1.50 -26.56 -3.15
CA ASN A 120 1.53 -26.24 -4.57
C ASN A 120 2.15 -24.86 -4.86
N GLY A 121 2.68 -24.18 -3.84
CA GLY A 121 3.25 -22.83 -3.93
C GLY A 121 2.42 -21.77 -3.21
N VAL A 122 2.74 -20.51 -3.49
CA VAL A 122 2.09 -19.33 -2.92
C VAL A 122 1.03 -18.80 -3.86
N SER A 123 -0.16 -18.58 -3.31
CA SER A 123 -1.27 -17.89 -3.98
C SER A 123 -1.70 -16.68 -3.17
N THR A 124 -2.68 -15.93 -3.69
CA THR A 124 -3.27 -14.81 -2.95
C THR A 124 -4.78 -14.91 -2.94
N VAL A 125 -5.39 -14.44 -1.85
CA VAL A 125 -6.84 -14.31 -1.70
C VAL A 125 -7.19 -12.85 -1.39
N PRO A 126 -8.26 -12.28 -1.97
CA PRO A 126 -8.68 -10.92 -1.65
C PRO A 126 -8.91 -10.75 -0.15
N TYR A 127 -8.37 -9.67 0.42
CA TYR A 127 -8.58 -9.33 1.83
C TYR A 127 -9.39 -8.03 1.94
N PRO A 128 -10.50 -8.01 2.69
CA PRO A 128 -11.37 -6.85 2.75
C PRO A 128 -10.69 -5.68 3.48
N LEU A 129 -10.75 -4.51 2.85
CA LEU A 129 -10.37 -3.24 3.47
C LEU A 129 -11.61 -2.41 3.73
N LYS A 130 -11.62 -1.64 4.82
CA LYS A 130 -12.66 -0.66 5.12
C LYS A 130 -12.19 0.72 4.73
N GLU A 131 -12.91 1.43 3.86
CA GLU A 131 -12.60 2.83 3.56
C GLU A 131 -12.66 3.69 4.82
N THR A 132 -11.71 4.62 4.95
CA THR A 132 -11.62 5.53 6.09
C THR A 132 -11.10 6.90 5.66
N GLY A 133 -11.18 7.87 6.58
CA GLY A 133 -10.71 9.24 6.36
C GLY A 133 -9.66 9.65 7.39
N ALA A 134 -9.49 10.97 7.53
CA ALA A 134 -8.76 11.52 8.66
C ALA A 134 -9.54 11.29 9.97
N CYS A 135 -8.81 11.15 11.08
CA CYS A 135 -9.45 11.09 12.39
C CYS A 135 -10.21 12.39 12.67
N LYS A 136 -11.42 12.27 13.24
CA LYS A 136 -12.15 13.43 13.74
C LYS A 136 -11.51 13.86 15.06
N LEU A 137 -11.10 15.13 15.12
CA LEU A 137 -10.68 15.79 16.36
C LEU A 137 -11.88 16.10 17.24
#